data_AF-A0A2V9BI92-F1
#
_entry.id   AF-A0A2V9BI92-F1
#
_cell.length_a   1.000
_cell.length_b   1.000
_cell.length_c   1.000
_cell.angle_alpha   90.00
_cell.angle_beta   90.00
_cell.angle_gamma   90.00
#
_symmetry.space_group_name_H-M   'P 1'
#
loop_
_entity.id
_entity.type
_entity.pdbx_description
1 polymer ?
#
loop_
_entity_poly.entity_id
_entity_poly.type
_entity_poly.pdbx_seq_one_letter_code
_entity_poly.pdbx_strand_id
1 'polypeptide(L)'
;MRTFVRISSWVLGFLVILAGAVAWWFIYRPLPQLDGSISLHGLQHEVTVDRDGWGVPYIRAASVEDAAEAQGYVMAQDRLWQLDLLRRVAQGQLSEILGARTLQIDKDFRTLGLGRIADREATTLEPEPRKLLEAYARGVDQFIEQHQRRLPLEFSLLGYKPQPWKPADTLAISGYMYRTLADTREREINRAKVTARAGADRAKDLFAIESPLDHFIVGDANVPNDGSQRTATDPDEDDDDDDMQPDTVFKADLARPNGHASENSAPDITTELAQSVVEFLAASSNEIRAGLGSNNWVVSGAHTATGKPLLANETHLELMMPSIWYEAHVTAPGWNVKGFALPGSPMVIIGHNDRIAWGFTNNGADVLDLYVETFNPAAPDEY
;
A
#
# COMPACT_ATOMS: atom_id res chain seq x y z
N MET A 1 -56.99 13.57 20.49
CA MET A 1 -55.63 14.18 20.53
C MET A 1 -54.65 13.39 21.40
N ARG A 2 -54.91 13.16 22.70
CA ARG A 2 -53.98 12.44 23.61
C ARG A 2 -53.63 11.01 23.19
N THR A 3 -54.61 10.22 22.73
CA THR A 3 -54.37 8.84 22.25
C THR A 3 -53.54 8.81 20.98
N PHE A 4 -53.75 9.75 20.06
CA PHE A 4 -52.98 9.89 18.83
C PHE A 4 -51.51 10.21 19.13
N VAL A 5 -51.24 11.22 19.96
CA VAL A 5 -49.88 11.58 20.40
C VAL A 5 -49.16 10.38 21.04
N ARG A 6 -49.86 9.63 21.90
CA ARG A 6 -49.29 8.45 22.56
C ARG A 6 -48.92 7.36 21.56
N ILE A 7 -49.79 7.05 20.60
CA ILE A 7 -49.52 6.07 19.54
C ILE A 7 -48.34 6.54 18.67
N SER A 8 -48.31 7.82 18.26
CA SER A 8 -47.21 8.39 17.48
C SER A 8 -45.87 8.31 18.24
N SER A 9 -45.86 8.56 19.55
CA SER A 9 -44.65 8.42 20.37
C SER A 9 -44.18 6.95 20.48
N TRP A 10 -45.09 5.99 20.60
CA TRP A 10 -44.74 4.55 20.59
C TRP A 10 -44.18 4.12 19.23
N VAL A 11 -44.80 4.56 18.14
CA VAL A 11 -44.31 4.27 16.78
C VAL A 11 -42.93 4.89 16.58
N LEU A 12 -42.73 6.15 16.97
CA LEU A 12 -41.42 6.80 16.88
C LEU A 12 -40.36 6.08 17.72
N GLY A 13 -40.70 5.73 18.97
CA GLY A 13 -39.80 4.98 19.85
C GLY A 13 -39.42 3.62 19.27
N PHE A 14 -40.39 2.89 18.71
CA PHE A 14 -40.14 1.62 18.03
C PHE A 14 -39.24 1.80 16.79
N LEU A 15 -39.49 2.82 15.97
CA LEU A 15 -38.68 3.11 14.79
C LEU A 15 -37.23 3.45 15.16
N VAL A 16 -37.01 4.21 16.23
CA VAL A 16 -35.65 4.54 16.72
C VAL A 16 -34.94 3.28 17.21
N ILE A 17 -35.62 2.43 17.98
CA ILE A 17 -35.04 1.15 18.45
C ILE A 17 -34.72 0.23 17.26
N LEU A 18 -35.64 0.13 16.30
CA LEU A 18 -35.44 -0.68 15.10
C LEU A 18 -34.28 -0.16 14.27
N ALA A 19 -34.19 1.16 14.06
CA ALA A 19 -33.07 1.78 13.35
C ALA A 19 -31.74 1.52 14.08
N GLY A 20 -31.71 1.64 15.41
CA GLY A 20 -30.54 1.31 16.23
C GLY A 20 -30.14 -0.17 16.14
N ALA A 21 -31.10 -1.09 16.18
CA ALA A 21 -30.85 -2.53 16.03
C ALA A 21 -30.35 -2.90 14.64
N VAL A 22 -30.89 -2.27 13.60
CA VAL A 22 -30.41 -2.44 12.21
C VAL A 22 -28.99 -1.90 12.08
N ALA A 23 -28.71 -0.69 12.56
CA ALA A 23 -27.35 -0.12 12.55
C ALA A 23 -26.35 -1.00 13.30
N TRP A 24 -26.72 -1.46 14.50
CA TRP A 24 -25.91 -2.42 15.27
C TRP A 24 -25.65 -3.69 14.48
N TRP A 25 -26.67 -4.28 13.86
CA TRP A 25 -26.50 -5.50 13.07
C TRP A 25 -25.56 -5.28 11.87
N PHE A 26 -25.67 -4.16 11.17
CA PHE A 26 -24.78 -3.84 10.04
C PHE A 26 -23.31 -3.62 10.47
N ILE A 27 -23.08 -3.05 11.66
CA ILE A 27 -21.74 -2.80 12.21
C ILE A 27 -21.09 -4.08 12.75
N TYR A 28 -21.86 -4.95 13.41
CA TYR A 28 -21.32 -6.14 14.10
C TYR A 28 -21.31 -7.40 13.24
N ARG A 29 -22.15 -7.50 12.20
CA ARG A 29 -22.18 -8.69 11.32
C ARG A 29 -20.85 -9.00 10.59
N PRO A 30 -19.98 -8.03 10.22
CA PRO A 30 -18.77 -8.32 9.47
C PRO A 30 -17.57 -8.54 10.40
N LEU A 31 -17.79 -8.56 11.73
CA LEU A 31 -16.70 -8.76 12.68
C LEU A 31 -16.03 -10.12 12.46
N PRO A 32 -14.69 -10.18 12.62
CA PRO A 32 -13.92 -11.37 12.40
C PRO A 32 -14.31 -12.49 13.38
N GLN A 33 -14.27 -13.73 12.91
CA GLN A 33 -14.29 -14.89 13.79
C GLN A 33 -12.89 -15.05 14.40
N LEU A 34 -12.77 -14.81 15.70
CA LEU A 34 -11.51 -14.90 16.44
C LEU A 34 -11.26 -16.28 17.06
N ASP A 35 -12.32 -17.04 17.33
CA ASP A 35 -12.24 -18.35 17.97
C ASP A 35 -12.97 -19.42 17.17
N GLY A 36 -12.51 -20.67 17.31
CA GLY A 36 -13.12 -21.86 16.72
C GLY A 36 -12.37 -22.38 15.50
N SER A 37 -13.06 -23.16 14.66
CA SER A 37 -12.47 -23.83 13.51
C SER A 37 -13.20 -23.42 12.23
N ILE A 38 -12.42 -23.25 11.16
CA ILE A 38 -12.90 -22.89 9.83
C ILE A 38 -12.34 -23.92 8.86
N SER A 39 -13.17 -24.37 7.92
CA SER A 39 -12.75 -25.30 6.88
C SER A 39 -12.35 -24.53 5.63
N LEU A 40 -11.11 -24.71 5.18
CA LEU A 40 -10.63 -24.20 3.90
C LEU A 40 -10.35 -25.37 2.95
N HIS A 41 -10.97 -25.36 1.77
CA HIS A 41 -10.71 -26.27 0.68
C HIS A 41 -9.39 -25.90 0.01
N GLY A 42 -8.38 -26.77 0.11
CA GLY A 42 -7.05 -26.52 -0.47
C GLY A 42 -5.93 -26.75 0.54
N LEU A 43 -6.20 -26.51 1.82
CA LEU A 43 -5.30 -26.85 2.90
C LEU A 43 -5.01 -28.36 2.91
N GLN A 44 -3.72 -28.69 2.91
CA GLN A 44 -3.24 -30.06 3.00
C GLN A 44 -3.18 -30.52 4.47
N HIS A 45 -2.95 -29.59 5.39
CA HIS A 45 -2.84 -29.85 6.82
C HIS A 45 -3.58 -28.79 7.64
N GLU A 46 -3.77 -29.09 8.92
CA GLU A 46 -4.30 -28.14 9.88
C GLU A 46 -3.36 -26.93 10.02
N VAL A 47 -3.94 -25.73 10.01
CA VAL A 47 -3.25 -24.46 10.27
C VAL A 47 -3.85 -23.84 11.52
N THR A 48 -3.00 -23.45 12.47
CA THR A 48 -3.43 -22.72 13.66
C THR A 48 -3.13 -21.25 13.50
N VAL A 49 -4.10 -20.39 13.80
CA VAL A 49 -3.94 -18.93 13.82
C VAL A 49 -4.28 -18.43 15.22
N ASP A 50 -3.27 -17.99 15.96
CA ASP A 50 -3.48 -17.25 17.21
C ASP A 50 -3.44 -15.75 16.93
N ARG A 51 -4.08 -14.94 17.77
CA ARG A 51 -3.89 -13.48 17.77
C ARG A 51 -3.44 -13.00 19.14
N ASP A 52 -2.49 -12.09 19.16
CA ASP A 52 -2.10 -11.43 20.41
C ASP A 52 -3.06 -10.30 20.80
N GLY A 53 -2.76 -9.60 21.91
CA GLY A 53 -3.60 -8.51 22.43
C GLY A 53 -3.75 -7.30 21.49
N TRP A 54 -2.92 -7.20 20.45
CA TRP A 54 -3.01 -6.16 19.41
C TRP A 54 -3.71 -6.67 18.14
N GLY A 55 -4.11 -7.94 18.12
CA GLY A 55 -4.77 -8.57 16.98
C GLY A 55 -3.80 -9.09 15.92
N VAL A 56 -2.48 -9.10 16.18
CA VAL A 56 -1.47 -9.59 15.23
C VAL A 56 -1.61 -11.12 15.09
N PRO A 57 -1.80 -11.65 13.87
CA PRO A 57 -1.93 -13.08 13.65
C PRO A 57 -0.58 -13.81 13.68
N TYR A 58 -0.56 -14.94 14.39
CA TYR A 58 0.51 -15.92 14.45
C TYR A 58 0.04 -17.19 13.73
N ILE A 59 0.43 -17.33 12.48
CA ILE A 59 0.02 -18.40 11.57
C ILE A 59 1.05 -19.53 11.66
N ARG A 60 0.63 -20.72 12.08
CA ARG A 60 1.46 -21.91 12.17
C ARG A 60 0.92 -23.00 11.26
N ALA A 61 1.70 -23.42 10.28
CA ALA A 61 1.30 -24.40 9.27
C ALA A 61 2.37 -25.49 9.06
N ALA A 62 1.96 -26.62 8.49
CA ALA A 62 2.87 -27.71 8.13
C ALA A 62 3.47 -27.58 6.71
N SER A 63 3.06 -26.57 5.93
CA SER A 63 3.64 -26.21 4.64
C SER A 63 3.58 -24.70 4.42
N VAL A 64 4.42 -24.19 3.51
CA VAL A 64 4.45 -22.76 3.17
C VAL A 64 3.21 -22.35 2.40
N GLU A 65 2.72 -23.24 1.54
CA GLU A 65 1.48 -23.05 0.79
C GLU A 65 0.26 -22.97 1.72
N ASP A 66 0.15 -23.87 2.71
CA ASP A 66 -0.92 -23.81 3.72
C ASP A 66 -0.84 -22.50 4.53
N ALA A 67 0.38 -22.04 4.85
CA ALA A 67 0.60 -20.77 5.54
C ALA A 67 0.14 -19.56 4.72
N ALA A 68 0.45 -19.54 3.41
CA ALA A 68 0.05 -18.47 2.50
C ALA A 68 -1.47 -18.43 2.28
N GLU A 69 -2.10 -19.60 2.14
CA GLU A 69 -3.56 -19.71 2.01
C GLU A 69 -4.26 -19.22 3.29
N ALA A 70 -3.80 -19.64 4.47
CA ALA A 70 -4.32 -19.12 5.72
C ALA A 70 -4.08 -17.61 5.89
N GLN A 71 -2.91 -17.10 5.50
CA GLN A 71 -2.61 -15.67 5.56
C GLN A 71 -3.55 -14.86 4.65
N GLY A 72 -3.84 -15.33 3.44
CA GLY A 72 -4.83 -14.70 2.55
C GLY A 72 -6.21 -14.63 3.19
N TYR A 73 -6.66 -15.72 3.80
CA TYR A 73 -7.94 -15.76 4.50
C TYR A 73 -8.00 -14.79 5.69
N VAL A 74 -6.98 -14.81 6.55
CA VAL A 74 -6.90 -13.97 7.75
C VAL A 74 -6.79 -12.48 7.39
N MET A 75 -6.00 -12.16 6.36
CA MET A 75 -5.88 -10.78 5.89
C MET A 75 -7.17 -10.30 5.23
N ALA A 76 -7.88 -11.14 4.48
CA ALA A 76 -9.20 -10.81 3.95
C ALA A 76 -10.21 -10.58 5.10
N GLN A 77 -10.19 -11.43 6.12
CA GLN A 77 -10.99 -11.26 7.32
C GLN A 77 -10.79 -9.88 7.97
N ASP A 78 -9.56 -9.37 7.99
CA ASP A 78 -9.25 -8.08 8.62
C ASP A 78 -9.41 -6.88 7.68
N ARG A 79 -9.11 -7.05 6.39
CA ARG A 79 -8.80 -5.95 5.46
C ARG A 79 -9.46 -6.10 4.09
N LEU A 80 -10.47 -6.96 3.89
CA LEU A 80 -11.05 -7.23 2.56
C LEU A 80 -11.42 -5.97 1.76
N TRP A 81 -12.00 -4.95 2.41
CA TRP A 81 -12.29 -3.68 1.73
C TRP A 81 -11.02 -2.98 1.23
N GLN A 82 -9.97 -2.92 2.06
CA GLN A 82 -8.68 -2.34 1.69
C GLN A 82 -8.04 -3.11 0.52
N LEU A 83 -8.12 -4.44 0.55
CA LEU A 83 -7.65 -5.30 -0.53
C LEU A 83 -8.36 -4.98 -1.85
N ASP A 84 -9.71 -4.93 -1.84
CA ASP A 84 -10.51 -4.63 -3.03
C ASP A 84 -10.25 -3.20 -3.55
N LEU A 85 -10.14 -2.23 -2.65
CA LEU A 85 -9.87 -0.85 -3.00
C LEU A 85 -8.50 -0.72 -3.70
N LEU A 86 -7.43 -1.27 -3.12
CA LEU A 86 -6.08 -1.14 -3.67
C LEU A 86 -5.94 -1.81 -5.04
N ARG A 87 -6.52 -3.00 -5.26
CA ARG A 87 -6.50 -3.62 -6.60
C ARG A 87 -7.26 -2.79 -7.63
N ARG A 88 -8.37 -2.14 -7.25
CA ARG A 88 -9.15 -1.28 -8.14
C ARG A 88 -8.41 -0.01 -8.51
N VAL A 89 -7.67 0.59 -7.57
CA VAL A 89 -6.77 1.72 -7.87
C VAL A 89 -5.74 1.28 -8.91
N ALA A 90 -5.02 0.19 -8.63
CA ALA A 90 -3.95 -0.32 -9.48
C ALA A 90 -4.43 -0.68 -10.90
N GLN A 91 -5.66 -1.16 -11.04
CA GLN A 91 -6.28 -1.55 -12.32
C GLN A 91 -7.05 -0.41 -13.00
N GLY A 92 -7.24 0.73 -12.33
CA GLY A 92 -8.08 1.84 -12.79
C GLY A 92 -9.56 1.45 -12.94
N GLN A 93 -10.15 0.94 -11.87
CA GLN A 93 -11.54 0.46 -11.78
C GLN A 93 -12.32 1.07 -10.60
N LEU A 94 -11.86 2.19 -10.04
CA LEU A 94 -12.54 2.85 -8.93
C LEU A 94 -13.88 3.44 -9.35
N SER A 95 -13.99 3.96 -10.58
CA SER A 95 -15.21 4.63 -11.06
C SER A 95 -16.38 3.67 -11.20
N GLU A 96 -16.11 2.36 -11.31
CA GLU A 96 -17.14 1.31 -11.33
C GLU A 96 -17.97 1.30 -10.05
N ILE A 97 -17.37 1.70 -8.91
CA ILE A 97 -17.99 1.65 -7.59
C ILE A 97 -18.15 3.03 -6.93
N LEU A 98 -17.38 4.03 -7.36
CA LEU A 98 -17.37 5.39 -6.78
C LEU A 98 -17.77 6.49 -7.79
N GLY A 99 -18.10 6.10 -9.03
CA GLY A 99 -18.62 7.00 -10.05
C GLY A 99 -17.60 7.99 -10.62
N ALA A 100 -18.10 9.06 -11.24
CA ALA A 100 -17.30 9.96 -12.07
C ALA A 100 -16.18 10.72 -11.33
N ARG A 101 -16.24 10.83 -9.99
CA ARG A 101 -15.23 11.54 -9.19
C ARG A 101 -13.85 10.86 -9.23
N THR A 102 -13.82 9.55 -9.40
CA THR A 102 -12.58 8.77 -9.47
C THR A 102 -12.13 8.49 -10.90
N LEU A 103 -12.82 9.05 -11.91
CA LEU A 103 -12.54 8.79 -13.33
C LEU A 103 -11.14 9.24 -13.75
N GLN A 104 -10.63 10.34 -13.19
CA GLN A 104 -9.27 10.77 -13.53
C GLN A 104 -8.22 9.79 -13.02
N ILE A 105 -8.41 9.25 -11.80
CA ILE A 105 -7.53 8.23 -11.22
C ILE A 105 -7.53 6.98 -12.11
N ASP A 106 -8.72 6.53 -12.53
CA ASP A 106 -8.83 5.37 -13.41
C ASP A 106 -8.12 5.58 -14.75
N LYS A 107 -8.24 6.78 -15.34
CA LYS A 107 -7.54 7.12 -16.58
C LYS A 107 -6.04 7.08 -16.38
N ASP A 108 -5.52 7.68 -15.30
CA ASP A 108 -4.08 7.73 -15.04
C ASP A 108 -3.50 6.31 -14.88
N PHE A 109 -4.13 5.46 -14.06
CA PHE A 109 -3.68 4.08 -13.86
C PHE A 109 -3.87 3.18 -15.10
N ARG A 110 -4.92 3.39 -15.91
CA ARG A 110 -5.11 2.69 -17.19
C ARG A 110 -4.10 3.11 -18.25
N THR A 111 -3.68 4.38 -18.24
CA THR A 111 -2.61 4.89 -19.11
C THR A 111 -1.29 4.21 -18.78
N LEU A 112 -0.95 4.10 -17.49
CA LEU A 112 0.24 3.35 -17.04
C LEU A 112 0.16 1.85 -17.40
N GLY A 113 -1.05 1.29 -17.42
CA GLY A 113 -1.27 -0.09 -17.83
C GLY A 113 -0.82 -1.15 -16.83
N LEU A 114 -0.66 -0.79 -15.55
CA LEU A 114 -0.20 -1.68 -14.48
C LEU A 114 -1.02 -2.98 -14.39
N GLY A 115 -2.36 -2.90 -14.51
CA GLY A 115 -3.22 -4.08 -14.52
C GLY A 115 -2.91 -5.04 -15.68
N ARG A 116 -2.70 -4.52 -16.90
CA ARG A 116 -2.35 -5.34 -18.07
C ARG A 116 -0.98 -6.01 -17.92
N ILE A 117 -0.03 -5.28 -17.32
CA ILE A 117 1.31 -5.82 -17.01
C ILE A 117 1.17 -6.94 -15.97
N ALA A 118 0.44 -6.70 -14.88
CA ALA A 118 0.22 -7.69 -13.84
C ALA A 118 -0.45 -8.98 -14.35
N ASP A 119 -1.47 -8.87 -15.22
CA ASP A 119 -2.10 -10.02 -15.87
C ASP A 119 -1.10 -10.81 -16.70
N ARG A 120 -0.24 -10.13 -17.47
CA ARG A 120 0.80 -10.77 -18.28
C ARG A 120 1.84 -11.46 -17.39
N GLU A 121 2.40 -10.75 -16.42
CA GLU A 121 3.43 -11.27 -15.52
C GLU A 121 2.93 -12.48 -14.73
N ALA A 122 1.66 -12.49 -14.31
CA ALA A 122 1.06 -13.64 -13.63
C ALA A 122 1.14 -14.93 -14.46
N THR A 123 1.11 -14.85 -15.79
CA THR A 123 1.23 -16.03 -16.67
C THR A 123 2.66 -16.55 -16.80
N THR A 124 3.66 -15.68 -16.57
CA THR A 124 5.08 -15.98 -16.74
C THR A 124 5.83 -16.21 -15.43
N LEU A 125 5.16 -16.11 -14.28
CA LEU A 125 5.73 -16.41 -12.97
C LEU A 125 6.39 -17.79 -12.92
N GLU A 126 7.56 -17.85 -12.28
CA GLU A 126 8.21 -19.10 -11.94
C GLU A 126 7.32 -19.99 -11.03
N PRO A 127 7.51 -21.32 -11.03
CA PRO A 127 6.61 -22.24 -10.34
C PRO A 127 6.45 -21.97 -8.83
N GLU A 128 7.52 -21.58 -8.14
CA GLU A 128 7.49 -21.34 -6.69
C GLU A 128 6.67 -20.09 -6.30
N PRO A 129 6.99 -18.87 -6.79
CA PRO A 129 6.19 -17.68 -6.48
C PRO A 129 4.76 -17.79 -6.98
N ARG A 130 4.53 -18.47 -8.12
CA ARG A 130 3.17 -18.74 -8.62
C ARG A 130 2.34 -19.52 -7.60
N LYS A 131 2.87 -20.63 -7.08
CA LYS A 131 2.17 -21.45 -6.07
C LYS A 131 1.82 -20.64 -4.83
N LEU A 132 2.73 -19.80 -4.36
CA LEU A 132 2.52 -18.96 -3.19
C LEU A 132 1.38 -17.95 -3.41
N LEU A 133 1.39 -17.26 -4.55
CA LEU A 133 0.36 -16.28 -4.91
C LEU A 133 -1.00 -16.93 -5.16
N GLU A 134 -1.03 -18.10 -5.79
CA GLU A 134 -2.26 -18.88 -5.97
C GLU A 134 -2.82 -19.37 -4.62
N ALA A 135 -1.96 -19.80 -3.69
CA ALA A 135 -2.38 -20.19 -2.34
C ALA A 135 -2.99 -19.02 -1.58
N TYR A 136 -2.30 -17.88 -1.56
CA TYR A 136 -2.82 -16.65 -0.97
C TYR A 136 -4.18 -16.25 -1.58
N ALA A 137 -4.29 -16.27 -2.91
CA ALA A 137 -5.53 -15.95 -3.62
C ALA A 137 -6.69 -16.87 -3.21
N ARG A 138 -6.46 -18.20 -3.12
CA ARG A 138 -7.47 -19.14 -2.62
C ARG A 138 -7.93 -18.81 -1.21
N GLY A 139 -7.03 -18.35 -0.33
CA GLY A 139 -7.38 -17.91 1.01
C GLY A 139 -8.37 -16.73 1.00
N VAL A 140 -8.04 -15.70 0.22
CA VAL A 140 -8.89 -14.51 0.05
C VAL A 140 -10.25 -14.90 -0.55
N ASP A 141 -10.25 -15.73 -1.59
CA ASP A 141 -11.46 -16.20 -2.26
C ASP A 141 -12.39 -16.96 -1.33
N GLN A 142 -11.85 -17.87 -0.53
CA GLN A 142 -12.67 -18.63 0.42
C GLN A 142 -13.27 -17.75 1.50
N PHE A 143 -12.57 -16.71 1.95
CA PHE A 143 -13.17 -15.71 2.83
C PHE A 143 -14.35 -15.02 2.15
N ILE A 144 -14.17 -14.55 0.91
CA ILE A 144 -15.21 -13.90 0.10
C ILE A 144 -16.43 -14.82 -0.08
N GLU A 145 -16.21 -16.09 -0.43
CA GLU A 145 -17.27 -17.08 -0.68
C GLU A 145 -18.07 -17.38 0.58
N GLN A 146 -17.39 -17.58 1.72
CA GLN A 146 -18.03 -17.91 3.00
C GLN A 146 -18.80 -16.71 3.59
N HIS A 147 -18.43 -15.47 3.25
CA HIS A 147 -18.95 -14.26 3.87
C HIS A 147 -19.85 -13.40 2.96
N GLN A 148 -20.36 -13.95 1.87
CA GLN A 148 -21.24 -13.24 0.90
C GLN A 148 -22.44 -12.48 1.52
N ARG A 149 -22.89 -12.86 2.72
CA ARG A 149 -24.01 -12.23 3.46
C ARG A 149 -23.55 -11.32 4.61
N ARG A 150 -22.25 -11.30 4.90
CA ARG A 150 -21.61 -10.60 6.03
C ARG A 150 -20.37 -9.83 5.58
N LEU A 151 -20.35 -9.40 4.31
CA LEU A 151 -19.28 -8.58 3.79
C LEU A 151 -19.13 -7.27 4.61
N PRO A 152 -17.92 -6.68 4.62
CA PRO A 152 -17.69 -5.35 5.16
C PRO A 152 -18.74 -4.33 4.71
N LEU A 153 -19.00 -3.35 5.56
CA LEU A 153 -20.12 -2.42 5.41
C LEU A 153 -20.08 -1.68 4.07
N GLU A 154 -18.89 -1.31 3.61
CA GLU A 154 -18.61 -0.58 2.39
C GLU A 154 -19.23 -1.26 1.16
N PHE A 155 -19.10 -2.58 1.04
CA PHE A 155 -19.72 -3.35 -0.04
C PHE A 155 -21.25 -3.25 -0.06
N SER A 156 -21.88 -3.23 1.13
CA SER A 156 -23.34 -3.10 1.23
C SER A 156 -23.84 -1.68 1.02
N LEU A 157 -23.07 -0.67 1.44
CA LEU A 157 -23.39 0.73 1.16
C LEU A 157 -23.29 1.04 -0.34
N LEU A 158 -22.29 0.47 -1.01
CA LEU A 158 -22.07 0.64 -2.44
C LEU A 158 -22.84 -0.36 -3.32
N GLY A 159 -23.54 -1.32 -2.71
CA GLY A 159 -24.42 -2.24 -3.42
C GLY A 159 -23.70 -3.23 -4.37
N TYR A 160 -22.46 -3.61 -4.07
CA TYR A 160 -21.71 -4.57 -4.89
C TYR A 160 -21.05 -5.68 -4.06
N LYS A 161 -20.48 -6.66 -4.75
CA LYS A 161 -19.73 -7.77 -4.15
C LYS A 161 -18.31 -7.82 -4.73
N PRO A 162 -17.29 -8.11 -3.92
CA PRO A 162 -15.92 -8.22 -4.41
C PRO A 162 -15.81 -9.38 -5.39
N GLN A 163 -14.97 -9.20 -6.41
CA GLN A 163 -14.61 -10.27 -7.34
C GLN A 163 -13.61 -11.24 -6.68
N PRO A 164 -13.48 -12.48 -7.19
CA PRO A 164 -12.40 -13.36 -6.78
C PRO A 164 -11.02 -12.69 -6.94
N TRP A 165 -10.11 -13.02 -6.05
CA TRP A 165 -8.72 -12.57 -6.02
C TRP A 165 -7.89 -13.37 -7.01
N LYS A 166 -7.08 -12.67 -7.80
CA LYS A 166 -6.14 -13.30 -8.74
C LYS A 166 -4.70 -13.05 -8.27
N PRO A 167 -3.75 -13.93 -8.61
CA PRO A 167 -2.32 -13.61 -8.47
C PRO A 167 -1.94 -12.26 -9.10
N ALA A 168 -2.57 -11.91 -10.22
CA ALA A 168 -2.40 -10.60 -10.87
C ALA A 168 -2.85 -9.42 -10.00
N ASP A 169 -3.83 -9.57 -9.10
CA ASP A 169 -4.25 -8.50 -8.19
C ASP A 169 -3.11 -8.15 -7.21
N THR A 170 -2.41 -9.15 -6.68
CA THR A 170 -1.23 -8.96 -5.84
C THR A 170 -0.09 -8.25 -6.57
N LEU A 171 0.19 -8.65 -7.81
CA LEU A 171 1.21 -8.00 -8.65
C LEU A 171 0.82 -6.55 -8.98
N ALA A 172 -0.46 -6.30 -9.27
CA ALA A 172 -0.96 -4.96 -9.55
C ALA A 172 -0.80 -4.03 -8.34
N ILE A 173 -1.11 -4.50 -7.13
CA ILE A 173 -0.91 -3.74 -5.89
C ILE A 173 0.57 -3.46 -5.63
N SER A 174 1.44 -4.43 -5.91
CA SER A 174 2.90 -4.22 -5.82
C SER A 174 3.36 -3.14 -6.80
N GLY A 175 2.86 -3.17 -8.05
CA GLY A 175 3.11 -2.14 -9.05
C GLY A 175 2.55 -0.77 -8.68
N TYR A 176 1.38 -0.72 -8.03
CA TYR A 176 0.83 0.51 -7.45
C TYR A 176 1.77 1.08 -6.39
N MET A 177 2.25 0.26 -5.46
CA MET A 177 3.19 0.70 -4.42
C MET A 177 4.50 1.24 -5.04
N TYR A 178 5.06 0.53 -6.02
CA TYR A 178 6.23 1.01 -6.77
C TYR A 178 5.97 2.36 -7.44
N ARG A 179 4.85 2.48 -8.16
CA ARG A 179 4.45 3.72 -8.83
C ARG A 179 4.32 4.89 -7.86
N THR A 180 3.70 4.68 -6.70
CA THR A 180 3.50 5.74 -5.69
C THR A 180 4.82 6.20 -5.07
N LEU A 181 5.81 5.31 -4.93
CA LEU A 181 7.12 5.63 -4.36
C LEU A 181 8.11 6.24 -5.37
N ALA A 182 7.85 6.09 -6.67
CA ALA A 182 8.76 6.47 -7.75
C ALA A 182 8.24 7.63 -8.64
N ASP A 183 7.12 8.27 -8.31
CA ASP A 183 6.51 9.30 -9.17
C ASP A 183 7.15 10.69 -9.10
N THR A 184 8.26 10.87 -9.81
CA THR A 184 9.00 12.14 -9.84
C THR A 184 8.43 13.19 -10.80
N ARG A 185 7.34 12.90 -11.52
CA ARG A 185 6.87 13.70 -12.67
C ARG A 185 6.58 15.16 -12.32
N GLU A 186 5.86 15.40 -11.22
CA GLU A 186 5.52 16.78 -10.83
C GLU A 186 6.79 17.56 -10.46
N ARG A 187 7.69 16.93 -9.69
CA ARG A 187 9.00 17.46 -9.31
C ARG A 187 9.82 17.84 -10.53
N GLU A 188 9.90 16.96 -11.52
CA GLU A 188 10.66 17.20 -12.76
C GLU A 188 10.07 18.31 -13.63
N ILE A 189 8.75 18.35 -13.79
CA ILE A 189 8.08 19.43 -14.53
C ILE A 189 8.31 20.78 -13.83
N ASN A 190 8.23 20.81 -12.50
CA ASN A 190 8.47 22.02 -11.72
C ASN A 190 9.94 22.45 -11.82
N ARG A 191 10.89 21.51 -11.72
CA ARG A 191 12.31 21.73 -11.97
C ARG A 191 12.54 22.32 -13.35
N ALA A 192 11.96 21.75 -14.40
CA ALA A 192 12.06 22.26 -15.77
C ALA A 192 11.50 23.68 -15.93
N LYS A 193 10.33 23.99 -15.32
CA LYS A 193 9.74 25.34 -15.32
C LYS A 193 10.64 26.36 -14.63
N VAL A 194 11.26 26.00 -13.50
CA VAL A 194 12.20 26.87 -12.79
C VAL A 194 13.46 27.08 -13.62
N THR A 195 14.05 26.00 -14.15
CA THR A 195 15.23 26.08 -15.02
C THR A 195 15.01 26.96 -16.24
N ALA A 196 13.85 26.85 -16.90
CA ALA A 196 13.49 27.67 -18.05
C ALA A 196 13.37 29.17 -17.71
N ARG A 197 13.01 29.53 -16.47
CA ARG A 197 12.83 30.93 -16.03
C ARG A 197 14.08 31.53 -15.39
N ALA A 198 14.79 30.75 -14.57
CA ALA A 198 15.94 31.20 -13.79
C ALA A 198 17.28 31.05 -14.53
N GLY A 199 17.33 30.19 -15.56
CA GLY A 199 18.54 29.74 -16.21
C GLY A 199 19.16 28.53 -15.50
N ALA A 200 19.89 27.69 -16.24
CA ALA A 200 20.48 26.45 -15.73
C ALA A 200 21.42 26.68 -14.54
N ASP A 201 22.24 27.72 -14.58
CA ASP A 201 23.23 27.99 -13.53
C ASP A 201 22.58 28.26 -12.17
N ARG A 202 21.51 29.07 -12.12
CA ARG A 202 20.79 29.36 -10.87
C ARG A 202 19.89 28.21 -10.42
N ALA A 203 19.42 27.39 -11.35
CA ALA A 203 18.58 26.24 -11.02
C ALA A 203 19.38 25.15 -10.28
N LYS A 204 20.68 25.02 -10.56
CA LYS A 204 21.57 24.10 -9.83
C LYS A 204 21.66 24.42 -8.34
N ASP A 205 21.60 25.70 -7.96
CA ASP A 205 21.58 26.11 -6.55
C ASP A 205 20.29 25.67 -5.83
N LEU A 206 19.20 25.44 -6.57
CA LEU A 206 17.89 25.02 -6.03
C LEU A 206 17.65 23.51 -6.15
N PHE A 207 18.26 22.87 -7.14
CA PHE A 207 18.13 21.44 -7.44
C PHE A 207 19.52 20.87 -7.69
N ALA A 208 20.21 20.52 -6.61
CA ALA A 208 21.48 19.82 -6.71
C ALA A 208 21.27 18.49 -7.47
N ILE A 209 22.08 18.28 -8.49
CA ILE A 209 22.09 17.05 -9.32
C ILE A 209 23.30 16.17 -9.02
N GLU A 210 24.23 16.69 -8.20
CA GLU A 210 25.46 16.06 -7.79
C GLU A 210 25.71 16.45 -6.33
N SER A 211 26.08 15.47 -5.51
CA SER A 211 26.59 15.65 -4.15
C SER A 211 28.04 15.19 -4.09
N PRO A 212 28.93 15.87 -3.35
CA PRO A 212 30.25 15.32 -3.00
C PRO A 212 30.17 13.97 -2.29
N LEU A 213 29.02 13.64 -1.70
CA LEU A 213 28.72 12.38 -1.02
C LEU A 213 28.09 11.32 -1.95
N ASP A 214 27.91 11.60 -3.25
CA ASP A 214 27.37 10.62 -4.19
C ASP A 214 28.41 9.54 -4.47
N HIS A 215 28.20 8.35 -3.93
CA HIS A 215 28.98 7.16 -4.25
C HIS A 215 28.17 6.23 -5.17
N PHE A 216 28.67 5.97 -6.36
CA PHE A 216 28.06 5.02 -7.28
C PHE A 216 28.21 3.60 -6.72
N ILE A 217 27.11 3.01 -6.28
CA ILE A 217 27.08 1.63 -5.72
C ILE A 217 27.48 0.60 -6.79
N VAL A 218 27.29 0.93 -8.07
CA VAL A 218 27.73 0.11 -9.20
C VAL A 218 28.31 1.01 -10.30
N GLY A 219 29.61 0.89 -10.53
CA GLY A 219 30.33 1.51 -11.65
C GLY A 219 31.02 2.86 -11.35
N ASP A 220 31.83 3.32 -12.28
CA ASP A 220 32.49 4.63 -12.38
C ASP A 220 31.62 5.56 -13.25
N ALA A 221 31.27 6.71 -12.68
CA ALA A 221 30.48 7.78 -13.31
C ALA A 221 31.07 8.28 -14.64
N ASN A 222 32.39 8.14 -14.81
CA ASN A 222 33.11 8.60 -15.99
C ASN A 222 33.16 7.56 -17.10
N VAL A 223 32.65 6.35 -16.86
CA VAL A 223 32.65 5.25 -17.81
C VAL A 223 31.22 4.96 -18.25
N PRO A 224 30.92 4.92 -19.57
CA PRO A 224 29.59 4.58 -20.06
C PRO A 224 29.10 3.23 -19.51
N ASN A 225 27.84 3.16 -19.09
CA ASN A 225 27.24 1.94 -18.56
C ASN A 225 26.85 0.98 -19.69
N ASP A 226 27.84 0.26 -20.22
CA ASP A 226 27.70 -0.75 -21.29
C ASP A 226 27.63 -2.20 -20.76
N GLY A 227 27.50 -2.37 -19.44
CA GLY A 227 27.49 -3.68 -18.77
C GLY A 227 28.87 -4.28 -18.49
N SER A 228 29.97 -3.57 -18.79
CA SER A 228 31.35 -4.03 -18.48
C SER A 228 31.78 -3.81 -17.03
N GLN A 229 31.03 -3.00 -16.27
CA GLN A 229 31.41 -2.59 -14.93
C GLN A 229 30.88 -3.58 -13.88
N ARG A 230 31.80 -4.24 -13.16
CA ARG A 230 31.48 -5.09 -12.00
C ARG A 230 31.92 -4.39 -10.73
N THR A 231 31.16 -4.62 -9.65
CA THR A 231 31.39 -4.07 -8.32
C THR A 231 32.82 -4.30 -7.84
N ALA A 232 33.57 -3.21 -7.62
CA ALA A 232 34.78 -3.25 -6.83
C ALA A 232 34.38 -3.33 -5.36
N THR A 233 35.09 -4.15 -4.59
CA THR A 233 35.01 -4.16 -3.12
C THR A 233 35.86 -3.01 -2.63
N ASP A 234 35.26 -2.08 -1.89
CA ASP A 234 35.94 -0.92 -1.33
C ASP A 234 36.84 -1.36 -0.14
N PRO A 235 38.14 -1.01 -0.09
CA PRO A 235 39.03 -1.31 1.03
C PRO A 235 39.02 -0.27 2.15
N ASP A 236 38.36 0.87 1.99
CA ASP A 236 38.54 2.01 2.91
C ASP A 236 37.31 2.17 3.84
N GLU A 237 37.29 1.35 4.91
CA GLU A 237 36.59 1.67 6.16
C GLU A 237 37.43 2.73 6.90
N ASP A 238 37.11 4.01 6.72
CA ASP A 238 37.42 5.10 7.67
C ASP A 238 36.78 6.38 7.12
N ASP A 239 35.55 6.69 7.51
CA ASP A 239 35.12 8.10 7.56
C ASP A 239 34.10 8.31 8.69
N ASP A 240 34.58 9.02 9.70
CA ASP A 240 33.86 9.57 10.84
C ASP A 240 33.07 10.81 10.38
N ASP A 241 31.75 10.70 10.19
CA ASP A 241 30.85 11.84 10.05
C ASP A 241 29.85 11.89 11.23
N ASP A 242 30.40 12.05 12.43
CA ASP A 242 29.68 12.45 13.63
C ASP A 242 29.65 13.99 13.73
N ASP A 243 28.72 14.66 13.02
CA ASP A 243 28.29 16.02 13.39
C ASP A 243 26.99 16.44 12.67
N MET A 244 25.85 15.90 13.11
CA MET A 244 24.55 16.54 12.87
C MET A 244 24.15 17.38 14.09
N GLN A 245 24.10 18.70 13.90
CA GLN A 245 23.53 19.62 14.89
C GLN A 245 22.00 19.39 15.00
N PRO A 246 21.46 19.16 16.21
CA PRO A 246 20.04 19.08 16.40
C PRO A 246 19.51 20.51 16.55
N ASP A 247 18.73 21.00 15.59
CA ASP A 247 17.65 21.98 15.83
C ASP A 247 17.01 22.42 14.51
N THR A 248 15.85 21.85 14.18
CA THR A 248 14.64 22.61 13.87
C THR A 248 13.44 21.66 13.87
N VAL A 249 12.78 21.53 15.03
CA VAL A 249 11.44 20.93 15.10
C VAL A 249 10.44 21.98 14.61
N PHE A 250 10.09 21.95 13.33
CA PHE A 250 8.93 22.69 12.85
C PHE A 250 7.66 21.96 13.28
N LYS A 251 6.84 22.63 14.08
CA LYS A 251 5.50 22.17 14.44
C LYS A 251 4.67 22.04 13.16
N ALA A 252 4.05 20.88 12.99
CA ALA A 252 3.07 20.65 11.93
C ALA A 252 1.87 21.59 12.12
N ASP A 253 1.69 22.52 11.19
CA ASP A 253 0.42 23.21 11.02
C ASP A 253 -0.53 22.29 10.27
N LEU A 254 -1.65 21.96 10.92
CA LEU A 254 -2.76 21.24 10.31
C LEU A 254 -3.37 22.10 9.20
N ALA A 255 -2.93 21.90 7.96
CA ALA A 255 -3.57 22.48 6.79
C ALA A 255 -5.01 21.94 6.69
N ARG A 256 -5.99 22.83 6.83
CA ARG A 256 -7.40 22.54 6.56
C ARG A 256 -7.60 22.45 5.04
N PRO A 257 -8.38 21.49 4.52
CA PRO A 257 -8.72 21.48 3.10
C PRO A 257 -9.55 22.72 2.76
N ASN A 258 -9.17 23.41 1.69
CA ASN A 258 -9.97 24.47 1.09
C ASN A 258 -11.21 23.84 0.45
N GLY A 259 -12.39 24.17 1.00
CA GLY A 259 -13.67 23.75 0.46
C GLY A 259 -13.97 24.44 -0.87
N HIS A 260 -14.20 23.64 -1.90
CA HIS A 260 -14.96 24.08 -3.06
C HIS A 260 -16.43 23.71 -2.86
N ALA A 261 -17.28 24.74 -2.88
CA ALA A 261 -18.73 24.65 -2.79
C ALA A 261 -19.35 24.43 -4.19
N SER A 262 -20.23 23.44 -4.31
CA SER A 262 -21.37 23.32 -5.26
C SER A 262 -21.90 21.88 -5.13
N GLU A 263 -23.18 21.53 -5.02
CA GLU A 263 -24.48 22.16 -5.23
C GLU A 263 -25.48 21.43 -4.31
N ASN A 264 -26.53 22.10 -3.84
CA ASN A 264 -27.52 21.57 -2.90
C ASN A 264 -28.29 20.35 -3.45
N SER A 265 -27.76 19.16 -3.17
CA SER A 265 -28.48 17.88 -3.16
C SER A 265 -28.13 17.20 -1.84
N ALA A 266 -29.05 16.46 -1.23
CA ALA A 266 -28.69 15.61 -0.09
C ALA A 266 -27.49 14.74 -0.50
N PRO A 267 -26.42 14.67 0.31
CA PRO A 267 -25.20 13.99 -0.11
C PRO A 267 -25.50 12.53 -0.41
N ASP A 268 -25.27 12.13 -1.66
CA ASP A 268 -25.27 10.72 -2.05
C ASP A 268 -24.09 10.04 -1.35
N ILE A 269 -24.36 8.96 -0.61
CA ILE A 269 -23.34 8.19 0.11
C ILE A 269 -22.18 7.78 -0.80
N THR A 270 -22.47 7.47 -2.07
CA THR A 270 -21.45 7.11 -3.05
C THR A 270 -20.50 8.27 -3.31
N THR A 271 -21.04 9.49 -3.39
CA THR A 271 -20.27 10.72 -3.61
C THR A 271 -19.40 11.07 -2.41
N GLU A 272 -19.94 10.95 -1.18
CA GLU A 272 -19.16 11.19 0.04
C GLU A 272 -18.04 10.16 0.22
N LEU A 273 -18.33 8.89 -0.04
CA LEU A 273 -17.31 7.84 0.02
C LEU A 273 -16.26 8.03 -1.07
N ALA A 274 -16.66 8.44 -2.27
CA ALA A 274 -15.73 8.77 -3.35
C ALA A 274 -14.79 9.92 -2.95
N GLN A 275 -15.32 10.96 -2.30
CA GLN A 275 -14.52 12.07 -1.79
C GLN A 275 -13.52 11.59 -0.73
N SER A 276 -13.95 10.78 0.24
CA SER A 276 -13.07 10.21 1.26
C SER A 276 -11.97 9.32 0.65
N VAL A 277 -12.27 8.54 -0.38
CA VAL A 277 -11.29 7.72 -1.10
C VAL A 277 -10.31 8.60 -1.89
N VAL A 278 -10.78 9.64 -2.57
CA VAL A 278 -9.90 10.59 -3.26
C VAL A 278 -8.94 11.27 -2.28
N GLU A 279 -9.44 11.69 -1.12
CA GLU A 279 -8.61 12.30 -0.07
C GLU A 279 -7.60 11.30 0.50
N PHE A 280 -8.01 10.05 0.73
CA PHE A 280 -7.12 8.97 1.16
C PHE A 280 -5.99 8.70 0.15
N LEU A 281 -6.32 8.65 -1.15
CA LEU A 281 -5.34 8.42 -2.20
C LEU A 281 -4.43 9.63 -2.41
N ALA A 282 -4.97 10.86 -2.36
CA ALA A 282 -4.18 12.08 -2.43
C ALA A 282 -3.22 12.19 -1.22
N ALA A 283 -3.69 11.82 -0.04
CA ALA A 283 -2.88 11.66 1.16
C ALA A 283 -1.85 10.53 1.04
N SER A 284 -1.92 9.66 0.03
CA SER A 284 -0.84 8.70 -0.27
C SER A 284 0.14 9.19 -1.35
N SER A 285 -0.22 10.19 -2.17
CA SER A 285 0.53 10.58 -3.37
C SER A 285 1.34 11.89 -3.28
N ASN A 286 1.06 12.80 -2.34
CA ASN A 286 1.77 14.09 -2.30
C ASN A 286 3.26 13.93 -1.94
N GLU A 287 4.17 14.37 -2.83
CA GLU A 287 5.63 14.30 -2.63
C GLU A 287 6.19 15.46 -1.78
N ILE A 288 5.56 16.63 -1.78
CA ILE A 288 6.01 17.79 -0.99
C ILE A 288 5.28 17.75 0.36
N ARG A 289 5.91 17.13 1.36
CA ARG A 289 5.41 17.15 2.74
C ARG A 289 6.53 17.43 3.73
N ALA A 290 6.18 18.14 4.79
CA ALA A 290 7.01 18.17 5.99
C ALA A 290 7.03 16.76 6.62
N GLY A 291 8.14 16.03 6.51
CA GLY A 291 8.35 14.75 7.21
C GLY A 291 8.38 13.48 6.36
N LEU A 292 8.41 13.56 5.02
CA LEU A 292 8.69 12.39 4.18
C LEU A 292 10.17 11.99 4.31
N GLY A 293 10.40 10.72 4.62
CA GLY A 293 11.71 10.13 4.83
C GLY A 293 11.53 8.73 5.41
N SER A 294 12.59 7.97 5.57
CA SER A 294 12.55 6.74 6.36
C SER A 294 13.95 6.57 6.92
N ASN A 295 14.07 5.99 8.11
CA ASN A 295 15.37 5.71 8.71
C ASN A 295 15.71 4.23 8.52
N ASN A 296 16.98 3.95 8.24
CA ASN A 296 17.55 2.61 8.28
C ASN A 296 18.95 2.65 8.85
N TRP A 297 19.16 2.03 10.01
CA TRP A 297 20.47 1.86 10.61
C TRP A 297 20.80 0.39 10.77
N VAL A 298 22.04 0.04 10.43
CA VAL A 298 22.63 -1.27 10.73
C VAL A 298 23.91 -1.03 11.51
N VAL A 299 24.01 -1.59 12.71
CA VAL A 299 25.21 -1.53 13.53
C VAL A 299 25.88 -2.88 13.48
N SER A 300 27.14 -2.93 13.02
CA SER A 300 27.95 -4.15 13.03
C SER A 300 28.09 -4.68 14.46
N GLY A 301 28.12 -6.01 14.62
CA GLY A 301 28.29 -6.65 15.92
C GLY A 301 29.58 -6.26 16.64
N ALA A 302 30.59 -5.76 15.92
CA ALA A 302 31.81 -5.20 16.51
C ALA A 302 31.55 -3.99 17.42
N HIS A 303 30.45 -3.27 17.19
CA HIS A 303 30.07 -2.07 17.95
C HIS A 303 28.89 -2.31 18.91
N THR A 304 28.51 -3.56 19.17
CA THR A 304 27.39 -3.89 20.06
C THR A 304 27.84 -4.70 21.27
N ALA A 305 27.22 -4.47 22.43
CA ALA A 305 27.55 -5.18 23.67
C ALA A 305 27.36 -6.71 23.57
N THR A 306 26.51 -7.18 22.65
CA THR A 306 26.19 -8.60 22.45
C THR A 306 27.08 -9.27 21.41
N GLY A 307 27.88 -8.52 20.65
CA GLY A 307 28.61 -9.04 19.49
C GLY A 307 27.71 -9.42 18.30
N LYS A 308 26.44 -9.01 18.31
CA LYS A 308 25.44 -9.31 17.26
C LYS A 308 25.01 -8.04 16.53
N PRO A 309 24.71 -8.09 15.23
CA PRO A 309 24.25 -6.92 14.50
C PRO A 309 22.92 -6.40 15.07
N LEU A 310 22.74 -5.08 15.04
CA LEU A 310 21.46 -4.43 15.33
C LEU A 310 20.94 -3.79 14.05
N LEU A 311 19.64 -3.93 13.80
CA LEU A 311 18.94 -3.27 12.70
C LEU A 311 17.79 -2.45 13.26
N ALA A 312 17.69 -1.19 12.82
CA ALA A 312 16.54 -0.33 13.04
C ALA A 312 15.99 0.09 11.68
N ASN A 313 14.77 -0.35 11.34
CA ASN A 313 14.05 0.09 10.14
C ASN A 313 12.77 0.83 10.56
N GLU A 314 12.70 2.11 10.20
CA GLU A 314 11.58 2.99 10.50
C GLU A 314 11.05 3.58 9.19
N THR A 315 10.08 2.89 8.59
CA THR A 315 9.43 3.37 7.37
C THR A 315 8.40 4.45 7.71
N HIS A 316 8.52 5.63 7.12
CA HIS A 316 7.51 6.69 7.28
C HIS A 316 6.66 6.80 6.03
N LEU A 317 5.38 6.49 6.21
CA LEU A 317 4.30 6.75 5.26
C LEU A 317 3.22 7.53 5.99
N GLU A 318 2.29 8.13 5.25
CA GLU A 318 1.21 8.90 5.85
C GLU A 318 0.40 8.06 6.84
N LEU A 319 0.05 8.66 7.98
CA LEU A 319 -0.82 8.01 8.94
C LEU A 319 -2.22 7.88 8.35
N MET A 320 -2.59 6.64 8.04
CA MET A 320 -3.84 6.29 7.38
C MET A 320 -4.56 5.19 8.15
N MET A 321 -5.89 5.21 8.09
CA MET A 321 -6.74 4.14 8.63
C MET A 321 -7.56 3.55 7.49
N PRO A 322 -7.47 2.24 7.21
CA PRO A 322 -6.50 1.28 7.77
C PRO A 322 -5.04 1.57 7.39
N SER A 323 -4.09 1.23 8.28
CA SER A 323 -2.64 1.31 7.98
C SER A 323 -2.28 0.48 6.75
N ILE A 324 -1.32 0.95 5.96
CA ILE A 324 -0.78 0.22 4.81
C ILE A 324 0.11 -0.96 5.21
N TRP A 325 0.60 -1.01 6.44
CA TRP A 325 1.37 -2.14 6.95
C TRP A 325 0.47 -3.10 7.73
N TYR A 326 0.57 -4.39 7.41
CA TYR A 326 -0.13 -5.46 8.10
C TYR A 326 0.88 -6.36 8.81
N GLU A 327 0.93 -6.31 10.14
CA GLU A 327 1.86 -7.15 10.91
C GLU A 327 1.37 -8.60 10.95
N ALA A 328 2.27 -9.56 10.77
CA ALA A 328 2.00 -10.98 10.91
C ALA A 328 3.26 -11.74 11.33
N HIS A 329 3.05 -12.89 11.99
CA HIS A 329 4.08 -13.89 12.22
C HIS A 329 3.68 -15.19 11.53
N VAL A 330 4.51 -15.66 10.60
CA VAL A 330 4.29 -16.89 9.83
C VAL A 330 5.35 -17.92 10.18
N THR A 331 4.91 -19.11 10.59
CA THR A 331 5.76 -20.28 10.85
C THR A 331 5.34 -21.46 9.99
N ALA A 332 6.30 -22.03 9.26
CA ALA A 332 6.15 -23.24 8.45
C ALA A 332 7.52 -23.96 8.37
N PRO A 333 7.64 -25.17 7.80
CA PRO A 333 8.95 -25.80 7.62
C PRO A 333 9.94 -24.90 6.86
N GLY A 334 11.04 -24.51 7.51
CA GLY A 334 12.03 -23.59 6.95
C GLY A 334 11.70 -22.10 7.09
N TRP A 335 10.53 -21.75 7.63
CA TRP A 335 10.06 -20.37 7.79
C TRP A 335 9.67 -20.09 9.23
N ASN A 336 10.26 -19.05 9.80
CA ASN A 336 9.87 -18.49 11.08
C ASN A 336 10.09 -16.99 10.99
N VAL A 337 9.11 -16.29 10.41
CA VAL A 337 9.27 -14.90 9.97
C VAL A 337 8.21 -14.03 10.60
N LYS A 338 8.63 -12.93 11.22
CA LYS A 338 7.75 -11.91 11.80
C LYS A 338 8.06 -10.54 11.22
N GLY A 339 7.02 -9.78 10.93
CA GLY A 339 7.13 -8.40 10.48
C GLY A 339 5.89 -7.93 9.74
N PHE A 340 6.07 -7.05 8.76
CA PHE A 340 5.00 -6.41 8.03
C PHE A 340 4.87 -6.94 6.60
N ALA A 341 3.62 -7.16 6.20
CA ALA A 341 3.17 -7.45 4.86
C ALA A 341 2.47 -6.22 4.26
N LEU A 342 2.44 -6.14 2.93
CA LEU A 342 1.56 -5.23 2.20
C LEU A 342 0.18 -5.90 2.05
N PRO A 343 -0.94 -5.20 2.32
CA PRO A 343 -2.28 -5.71 2.07
C PRO A 343 -2.43 -6.22 0.63
N GLY A 344 -2.84 -7.47 0.48
CA GLY A 344 -2.93 -8.13 -0.83
C GLY A 344 -1.67 -8.88 -1.27
N SER A 345 -0.60 -8.91 -0.45
CA SER A 345 0.63 -9.66 -0.73
C SER A 345 0.89 -10.74 0.34
N PRO A 346 1.31 -11.96 -0.04
CA PRO A 346 1.72 -12.97 0.92
C PRO A 346 3.07 -12.68 1.55
N MET A 347 3.32 -13.34 2.68
CA MET A 347 4.55 -13.32 3.46
C MET A 347 4.93 -11.92 3.99
N VAL A 348 6.11 -11.83 4.60
CA VAL A 348 6.63 -10.65 5.27
C VAL A 348 7.63 -9.95 4.36
N ILE A 349 7.41 -8.66 4.11
CA ILE A 349 8.22 -7.84 3.20
C ILE A 349 9.23 -6.99 3.97
N ILE A 350 8.92 -6.61 5.21
CA ILE A 350 9.82 -5.96 6.18
C ILE A 350 9.79 -6.79 7.45
N GLY A 351 10.93 -7.25 7.97
CA GLY A 351 10.89 -8.04 9.19
C GLY A 351 12.18 -8.75 9.54
N HIS A 352 12.03 -9.85 10.26
CA HIS A 352 13.16 -10.67 10.68
C HIS A 352 12.75 -12.13 10.87
N ASN A 353 13.77 -12.98 10.97
CA ASN A 353 13.64 -14.38 11.36
C ASN A 353 14.70 -14.74 12.41
N ASP A 354 14.92 -16.03 12.64
CA ASP A 354 15.90 -16.53 13.62
C ASP A 354 17.37 -16.19 13.30
N ARG A 355 17.66 -15.67 12.09
CA ARG A 355 19.02 -15.50 11.56
C ARG A 355 19.32 -14.11 11.02
N ILE A 356 18.36 -13.47 10.35
CA ILE A 356 18.54 -12.17 9.67
C ILE A 356 17.36 -11.24 9.96
N ALA A 357 17.60 -9.94 9.81
CA ALA A 357 16.59 -8.90 9.76
C ALA A 357 16.78 -8.08 8.47
N TRP A 358 15.70 -7.54 7.93
CA TRP A 358 15.72 -6.71 6.73
C TRP A 358 14.62 -5.66 6.77
N GLY A 359 14.88 -4.57 6.08
CA GLY A 359 13.94 -3.49 5.84
C GLY A 359 14.43 -2.67 4.66
N PHE A 360 13.64 -1.68 4.27
CA PHE A 360 14.01 -0.78 3.18
C PHE A 360 13.48 0.62 3.46
N THR A 361 14.13 1.59 2.83
CA THR A 361 13.80 3.01 2.84
C THR A 361 13.70 3.44 1.40
N ASN A 362 12.77 4.35 1.09
CA ASN A 362 12.75 4.95 -0.24
C ASN A 362 13.99 5.86 -0.38
N ASN A 363 14.87 5.55 -1.33
CA ASN A 363 16.05 6.35 -1.61
C ASN A 363 15.76 7.53 -2.55
N GLY A 364 14.53 7.66 -3.06
CA GLY A 364 14.13 8.74 -3.96
C GLY A 364 14.83 8.71 -5.31
N ALA A 365 15.34 7.54 -5.72
CA ALA A 365 16.08 7.37 -6.96
C ALA A 365 15.30 7.89 -8.17
N ASP A 366 16.03 8.53 -9.09
CA ASP A 366 15.49 8.98 -10.36
C ASP A 366 15.35 7.77 -11.31
N VAL A 367 14.13 7.24 -11.41
CA VAL A 367 13.82 6.02 -12.18
C VAL A 367 12.70 6.24 -13.21
N LEU A 368 12.39 7.51 -13.49
CA LEU A 368 11.37 7.94 -14.42
C LEU A 368 11.96 9.07 -15.27
N ASP A 369 11.85 8.95 -16.59
CA ASP A 369 12.29 10.00 -17.51
C ASP A 369 11.09 10.66 -18.20
N LEU A 370 11.10 11.99 -18.27
CA LEU A 370 10.14 12.76 -19.05
C LEU A 370 10.73 13.21 -20.38
N TYR A 371 10.04 12.86 -21.48
CA TYR A 371 10.42 13.26 -22.83
C TYR A 371 9.47 14.34 -23.37
N VAL A 372 10.03 15.31 -24.09
CA VAL A 372 9.25 16.28 -24.87
C VAL A 372 9.13 15.75 -26.29
N GLU A 373 7.94 15.24 -26.62
CA GLU A 373 7.61 14.71 -27.94
C GLU A 373 7.33 15.83 -28.96
N THR A 374 7.78 15.66 -30.20
CA THR A 374 7.52 16.61 -31.31
C THR A 374 6.68 15.94 -32.38
N PHE A 375 5.36 16.09 -32.27
CA PHE A 375 4.43 15.45 -33.20
C PHE A 375 4.64 15.87 -34.66
N ASN A 376 4.55 14.89 -35.57
CA ASN A 376 4.56 15.12 -37.01
C ASN A 376 3.29 15.90 -37.42
N PRO A 377 3.40 17.12 -37.98
CA PRO A 377 2.21 17.89 -38.38
C PRO A 377 1.35 17.23 -39.47
N ALA A 378 1.92 16.28 -40.22
CA ALA A 378 1.23 15.54 -41.28
C ALA A 378 0.66 14.19 -40.80
N ALA A 379 1.11 13.67 -39.66
CA ALA A 379 0.69 12.40 -39.08
C ALA A 379 0.60 12.53 -37.55
N PRO A 380 -0.60 12.86 -37.00
CA PRO A 380 -0.75 13.22 -35.59
C PRO A 380 -0.54 12.07 -34.59
N ASP A 381 -0.29 10.86 -35.08
CA ASP A 381 0.07 9.65 -34.34
C ASP A 381 1.58 9.33 -34.34
N GLU A 382 2.40 10.17 -34.98
CA GLU A 382 3.86 10.07 -35.01
C GLU A 382 4.51 11.23 -34.21
N TYR A 383 5.59 10.97 -33.45
CA TYR A 383 6.29 11.94 -32.60
C TYR A 383 7.82 11.87 -32.66
#